data_AF-A0A7S3JIP7-F1
#
_entry.id   AF-A0A7S3JIP7-F1
#
_cell.length_a   1.000
_cell.length_b   1.000
_cell.length_c   1.000
_cell.angle_alpha   90.00
_cell.angle_beta   90.00
_cell.angle_gamma   90.00
#
_symmetry.space_group_name_H-M   'P 1'
#
loop_
_entity.id
_entity.type
_entity.pdbx_description
1 polymer ?
#
loop_
_entity_poly.entity_id
_entity_poly.type
_entity_poly.pdbx_seq_one_letter_code
_entity_poly.pdbx_strand_id
1 'polypeptide(L)'
;MTEERFVPLSAVAILFIWLKLFYFGRIFISTAGPVRMIIAIFTDMTIFMMIFLLAVAGFGNCFLILARNNSENIFTGNTYWRAFIYSYRAALGDFSVDSFDGKDKHLLFTIWMLNTVILLIILLNMIVAVMGDTFDKVKETEMNNTLKELTSIMVENDLLISKRNEFGNAKYIIVIQEEKAEEESDVMWDGKLQRLRKYLENTVLHQYKILQNLEKEIGKVFRERIEKC
;
A
#
# COMPACT_ATOMS: atom_id res chain seq x y z
N MET A 1 -27.83 -33.86 13.12
CA MET A 1 -26.47 -34.13 12.60
C MET A 1 -26.15 -33.39 11.30
N THR A 2 -27.13 -33.05 10.46
CA THR A 2 -26.92 -32.22 9.26
C THR A 2 -26.75 -30.73 9.62
N GLU A 3 -27.55 -30.19 10.55
CA GLU A 3 -27.53 -28.77 10.95
C GLU A 3 -26.17 -28.30 11.49
N GLU A 4 -25.51 -29.07 12.37
CA GLU A 4 -24.23 -28.70 12.98
C GLU A 4 -23.07 -28.52 11.98
N ARG A 5 -23.13 -29.20 10.82
CA ARG A 5 -22.11 -29.06 9.77
C ARG A 5 -22.30 -27.79 8.94
N PHE A 6 -23.52 -27.24 8.88
CA PHE A 6 -23.81 -26.02 8.11
C PHE A 6 -23.49 -24.74 8.88
N VAL A 7 -23.52 -24.77 10.21
CA VAL A 7 -23.19 -23.60 11.06
C VAL A 7 -21.83 -22.97 10.72
N PRO A 8 -20.69 -23.71 10.68
CA PRO A 8 -19.40 -23.09 10.34
C PRO A 8 -19.37 -22.54 8.91
N LEU A 9 -20.04 -23.22 7.97
CA LEU A 9 -20.14 -22.75 6.59
C LEU A 9 -20.94 -21.44 6.50
N SER A 10 -22.04 -21.34 7.24
CA SER A 10 -22.86 -20.11 7.32
C SER A 10 -22.09 -18.94 7.95
N ALA A 11 -21.25 -19.20 8.95
CA ALA A 11 -20.39 -18.19 9.58
C ALA A 11 -19.31 -17.66 8.61
N VAL A 12 -18.74 -18.54 7.79
CA VAL A 12 -17.81 -18.14 6.73
C VAL A 12 -18.55 -17.36 5.64
N ALA A 13 -19.72 -17.81 5.22
CA ALA A 13 -20.53 -17.15 4.20
C ALA A 13 -20.96 -15.74 4.62
N ILE A 14 -21.43 -15.55 5.87
CA ILE A 14 -21.81 -14.22 6.35
C ILE A 14 -20.61 -13.27 6.38
N LEU A 15 -19.42 -13.75 6.72
CA LEU A 15 -18.19 -12.96 6.68
C LEU A 15 -17.86 -12.51 5.25
N PHE A 16 -17.98 -13.40 4.25
CA PHE A 16 -17.78 -13.03 2.85
C PHE A 16 -18.83 -12.03 2.34
N ILE A 17 -20.08 -12.11 2.83
CA ILE A 17 -21.12 -11.13 2.50
C ILE A 17 -20.74 -9.74 3.04
N TRP A 18 -20.23 -9.65 4.28
CA TRP A 18 -19.73 -8.40 4.84
C TRP A 18 -18.48 -7.89 4.09
N LEU A 19 -17.58 -8.78 3.64
CA LEU A 19 -16.46 -8.37 2.78
C LEU A 19 -16.94 -7.83 1.42
N LYS A 20 -17.99 -8.43 0.85
CA LYS A 20 -18.63 -7.94 -0.37
C LYS A 20 -19.27 -6.56 -0.17
N LEU A 21 -19.64 -6.17 1.04
CA LEU A 21 -20.09 -4.81 1.32
C LEU A 21 -19.04 -3.75 0.93
N PHE A 22 -17.75 -4.01 1.18
CA PHE A 22 -16.67 -3.11 0.79
C PHE A 22 -16.54 -2.95 -0.72
N TYR A 23 -16.92 -3.97 -1.51
CA TYR A 23 -16.99 -3.87 -2.97
C TYR A 23 -17.99 -2.80 -3.41
N PHE A 24 -19.17 -2.75 -2.80
CA PHE A 24 -20.17 -1.71 -3.10
C PHE A 24 -19.70 -0.31 -2.68
N GLY A 25 -18.76 -0.22 -1.73
CA GLY A 25 -18.06 1.03 -1.39
C GLY A 25 -17.34 1.68 -2.57
N ARG A 26 -16.99 0.93 -3.64
CA ARG A 26 -16.40 1.48 -4.87
C ARG A 26 -17.34 2.41 -5.65
N ILE A 27 -18.66 2.29 -5.44
CA ILE A 27 -19.67 3.09 -6.17
C ILE A 27 -19.67 4.55 -5.69
N PHE A 28 -19.43 4.78 -4.39
CA PHE A 28 -19.43 6.12 -3.83
C PHE A 28 -18.06 6.77 -3.99
N ILE A 29 -17.99 7.91 -4.67
CA ILE A 29 -16.73 8.63 -4.96
C ILE A 29 -15.91 8.87 -3.68
N SER A 30 -16.58 9.21 -2.56
CA SER A 30 -15.92 9.45 -1.27
C SER A 30 -15.38 8.17 -0.61
N THR A 31 -16.01 7.01 -0.81
CA THR A 31 -15.62 5.72 -0.20
C THR A 31 -14.68 4.92 -1.10
N ALA A 32 -14.68 5.20 -2.40
CA ALA A 32 -13.89 4.47 -3.39
C ALA A 32 -12.38 4.65 -3.23
N GLY A 33 -11.91 5.83 -2.81
CA GLY A 33 -10.50 6.10 -2.51
C GLY A 33 -9.94 5.18 -1.41
N PRO A 34 -10.52 5.19 -0.20
CA PRO A 34 -10.13 4.28 0.88
C PRO A 34 -10.20 2.79 0.52
N VAL A 35 -11.25 2.35 -0.20
CA VAL A 35 -11.38 0.93 -0.61
C VAL A 35 -10.24 0.51 -1.55
N ARG A 36 -9.88 1.36 -2.53
CA ARG A 36 -8.75 1.08 -3.43
C ARG A 36 -7.42 1.02 -2.69
N MET A 37 -7.21 1.94 -1.76
CA MET A 37 -6.02 1.97 -0.92
C MET A 37 -5.87 0.68 -0.11
N ILE A 38 -6.95 0.19 0.49
CA ILE A 38 -6.97 -1.09 1.21
C ILE A 38 -6.57 -2.23 0.25
N ILE A 39 -7.18 -2.33 -0.93
CA ILE A 39 -6.87 -3.40 -1.90
C ILE A 39 -5.40 -3.36 -2.34
N ALA A 40 -4.87 -2.17 -2.63
CA ALA A 40 -3.47 -1.99 -3.02
C ALA A 40 -2.51 -2.42 -1.91
N ILE A 41 -2.75 -1.98 -0.68
CA ILE A 41 -1.97 -2.37 0.49
C ILE A 41 -1.99 -3.90 0.68
N PHE A 42 -3.16 -4.54 0.64
CA PHE A 42 -3.26 -5.99 0.76
C PHE A 42 -2.47 -6.74 -0.34
N THR A 43 -2.43 -6.20 -1.55
CA THR A 43 -1.72 -6.81 -2.69
C THR A 43 -0.21 -6.69 -2.51
N ASP A 44 0.28 -5.50 -2.18
CA ASP A 44 1.71 -5.22 -2.03
C ASP A 44 2.31 -5.96 -0.81
N MET A 45 1.54 -6.12 0.26
CA MET A 45 1.99 -6.79 1.48
C MET A 45 2.09 -8.32 1.37
N THR A 46 1.56 -8.94 0.32
CA THR A 46 1.51 -10.41 0.19
C THR A 46 2.88 -11.05 0.33
N ILE A 47 3.89 -10.50 -0.35
CA ILE A 47 5.27 -11.01 -0.33
C ILE A 47 5.85 -10.89 1.09
N PHE A 48 5.65 -9.75 1.75
CA PHE A 48 6.10 -9.55 3.11
C PHE A 48 5.42 -10.53 4.08
N MET A 49 4.10 -10.71 3.95
CA MET A 49 3.34 -11.62 4.80
C MET A 49 3.84 -13.06 4.71
N MET A 50 4.28 -13.50 3.52
CA MET A 50 4.93 -14.80 3.36
C MET A 50 6.24 -14.91 4.15
N ILE A 51 7.07 -13.87 4.12
CA ILE A 51 8.33 -13.81 4.90
C ILE A 51 8.03 -13.83 6.40
N PHE A 52 7.02 -13.07 6.85
CA PHE A 52 6.59 -13.05 8.25
C PHE A 52 6.10 -14.42 8.71
N LEU A 53 5.22 -15.08 7.94
CA LEU A 53 4.72 -16.43 8.25
C LEU A 53 5.84 -17.47 8.28
N LEU A 54 6.83 -17.36 7.37
CA LEU A 54 8.01 -18.22 7.38
C LEU A 54 8.82 -18.04 8.66
N ALA A 55 9.04 -16.79 9.09
CA ALA A 55 9.77 -16.48 10.32
C ALA A 55 9.02 -17.00 11.56
N VAL A 56 7.71 -16.79 11.64
CA VAL A 56 6.83 -17.37 12.70
C VAL A 56 6.91 -18.89 12.71
N ALA A 57 6.88 -19.55 11.55
CA ALA A 57 7.04 -20.99 11.47
C ALA A 57 8.43 -21.44 11.94
N GLY A 58 9.50 -20.71 11.60
CA GLY A 58 10.86 -20.97 12.06
C GLY A 58 10.97 -20.94 13.59
N PHE A 59 10.53 -19.85 14.21
CA PHE A 59 10.50 -19.72 15.67
C PHE A 59 9.54 -20.72 16.34
N GLY A 60 8.38 -20.98 15.74
CA GLY A 60 7.46 -22.02 16.19
C GLY A 60 8.10 -23.41 16.25
N ASN A 61 8.93 -23.77 15.27
CA ASN A 61 9.69 -25.02 15.30
C ASN A 61 10.73 -25.03 16.43
N CYS A 62 11.43 -23.92 16.67
CA CYS A 62 12.34 -23.79 17.81
C CYS A 62 11.62 -24.03 19.14
N PHE A 63 10.46 -23.41 19.34
CA PHE A 63 9.65 -23.61 20.55
C PHE A 63 9.13 -25.04 20.68
N LEU A 64 8.78 -25.72 19.59
CA LEU A 64 8.38 -27.13 19.64
C LEU A 64 9.52 -28.03 20.11
N ILE A 65 10.73 -27.83 19.61
CA ILE A 65 11.91 -28.62 19.99
C ILE A 65 12.23 -28.41 21.47
N LEU A 66 12.20 -27.17 21.95
CA LEU A 66 12.44 -26.86 23.36
C LEU A 66 11.34 -27.39 24.29
N ALA A 67 10.08 -27.29 23.87
CA ALA A 67 8.97 -27.80 24.65
C ALA A 67 9.05 -29.32 24.86
N ARG A 68 9.59 -30.07 23.89
CA ARG A 68 9.80 -31.52 24.00
C ARG A 68 10.85 -31.91 25.03
N ASN A 69 11.82 -31.03 25.31
CA ASN A 69 12.83 -31.30 26.32
C ASN A 69 12.32 -31.06 27.76
N ASN A 70 11.18 -30.38 27.89
CA ASN A 70 10.50 -30.18 29.16
C ASN A 70 9.42 -31.25 29.38
N SER A 71 9.37 -31.83 30.58
CA SER A 71 8.56 -32.99 30.92
C SER A 71 7.04 -32.80 30.75
N GLU A 72 6.57 -31.56 30.79
CA GLU A 72 5.13 -31.26 30.79
C GLU A 72 4.59 -30.71 29.45
N ASN A 73 5.43 -30.51 28.41
CA ASN A 73 5.00 -30.01 27.09
C ASN A 73 3.99 -28.82 27.15
N ILE A 74 4.16 -27.92 28.11
CA ILE A 74 3.07 -27.07 28.66
C ILE A 74 2.47 -26.13 27.61
N PHE A 75 3.27 -25.62 26.67
CA PHE A 75 2.83 -24.55 25.74
C PHE A 75 2.41 -25.04 24.36
N THR A 76 3.01 -26.13 23.87
CA THR A 76 2.82 -26.58 22.49
C THR A 76 1.95 -27.83 22.41
N GLY A 77 1.76 -28.56 23.51
CA GLY A 77 1.02 -29.83 23.52
C GLY A 77 1.46 -30.80 22.43
N ASN A 78 2.76 -30.79 22.09
CA ASN A 78 3.41 -31.61 21.06
C ASN A 78 2.83 -31.49 19.62
N THR A 79 2.08 -30.44 19.32
CA THR A 79 1.48 -30.23 17.99
C THR A 79 2.15 -29.06 17.28
N TYR A 80 2.62 -29.27 16.04
CA TYR A 80 3.22 -28.21 15.21
C TYR A 80 2.33 -26.96 15.10
N TRP A 81 1.02 -27.16 14.92
CA TRP A 81 0.05 -26.06 14.83
C TRP A 81 -0.02 -25.20 16.09
N ARG A 82 0.04 -25.80 17.28
CA ARG A 82 0.03 -25.05 18.54
C ARG A 82 1.32 -24.28 18.76
N ALA A 83 2.46 -24.86 18.37
CA ALA A 83 3.74 -24.17 18.43
C ALA A 83 3.81 -22.97 17.46
N PHE A 84 3.23 -23.12 16.25
CA PHE A 84 3.05 -22.02 15.31
C PHE A 84 2.19 -20.90 15.89
N ILE A 85 1.02 -21.24 16.47
CA ILE A 85 0.14 -20.27 17.13
C ILE A 85 0.85 -19.58 18.30
N TYR A 86 1.67 -20.31 19.06
CA TYR A 86 2.43 -19.74 20.17
C TYR A 86 3.42 -18.66 19.68
N SER A 87 4.23 -18.96 18.66
CA SER A 87 5.15 -17.97 18.06
C SER A 87 4.39 -16.80 17.44
N TYR A 88 3.25 -17.05 16.79
CA TYR A 88 2.40 -16.02 16.22
C TYR A 88 1.84 -15.08 17.30
N ARG A 89 1.32 -15.61 18.40
CA ARG A 89 0.84 -14.81 19.54
C ARG A 89 1.98 -13.96 20.13
N ALA A 90 3.16 -14.56 20.30
CA ALA A 90 4.33 -13.83 20.77
C ALA A 90 4.75 -12.70 19.80
N ALA A 91 4.60 -12.92 18.49
CA ALA A 91 4.84 -11.89 17.47
C ALA A 91 3.81 -10.74 17.52
N LEU A 92 2.59 -10.99 18.01
CA LEU A 92 1.54 -9.98 18.20
C LEU A 92 1.64 -9.25 19.56
N GLY A 93 2.61 -9.59 20.40
CA GLY A 93 2.82 -8.95 21.70
C GLY A 93 2.23 -9.70 22.89
N ASP A 94 1.89 -10.98 22.74
CA ASP A 94 1.57 -11.86 23.86
C ASP A 94 2.85 -12.31 24.58
N PHE A 95 3.04 -11.81 25.79
CA PHE A 95 4.25 -12.05 26.59
C PHE A 95 4.05 -13.08 27.71
N SER A 96 3.10 -14.00 27.56
CA SER A 96 2.87 -15.06 28.53
C SER A 96 4.08 -16.00 28.64
N VAL A 97 4.92 -15.78 29.66
CA VAL A 97 6.13 -16.58 29.99
C VAL A 97 5.95 -17.49 31.21
N ASP A 98 4.74 -17.52 31.79
CA ASP A 98 4.48 -18.14 33.10
C ASP A 98 4.83 -19.62 33.17
N SER A 99 4.81 -20.32 32.03
CA SER A 99 5.12 -21.75 32.00
C SER A 99 6.59 -22.05 31.70
N PHE A 100 7.47 -21.03 31.63
CA PHE A 100 8.92 -21.11 31.32
C PHE A 100 9.69 -21.72 32.50
N ASP A 101 9.28 -22.91 32.93
CA ASP A 101 9.89 -23.66 34.01
C ASP A 101 10.63 -24.89 33.47
N GLY A 102 11.77 -25.22 34.07
CA GLY A 102 12.62 -26.34 33.65
C GLY A 102 14.09 -26.00 33.36
N LYS A 103 14.84 -27.01 32.90
CA LYS A 103 16.31 -26.96 32.78
C LYS A 103 16.82 -25.98 31.72
N ASP A 104 16.05 -25.77 30.65
CA ASP A 104 16.44 -24.91 29.52
C ASP A 104 15.84 -23.50 29.61
N LYS A 105 15.39 -23.08 30.79
CA LYS A 105 14.72 -21.79 31.01
C LYS A 105 15.49 -20.63 30.37
N HIS A 106 16.80 -20.56 30.57
CA HIS A 106 17.62 -19.47 30.01
C HIS A 106 17.56 -19.42 28.49
N LEU A 107 17.71 -20.57 27.82
CA LEU A 107 17.68 -20.66 26.36
C LEU A 107 16.29 -20.33 25.82
N LEU A 108 15.23 -20.79 26.51
CA LEU A 108 13.85 -20.51 26.15
C LEU A 108 13.52 -19.02 26.24
N PHE A 109 13.98 -18.34 27.30
CA PHE A 109 13.91 -16.88 27.42
C PHE A 109 14.71 -16.17 26.30
N THR A 110 15.90 -16.66 25.94
CA THR A 110 16.70 -16.08 24.86
C THR A 110 16.00 -16.18 23.50
N ILE A 111 15.45 -17.36 23.15
CA ILE A 111 14.72 -17.52 21.88
C ILE A 111 13.44 -16.68 21.87
N TRP A 112 12.74 -16.61 23.00
CA TRP A 112 11.57 -15.75 23.12
C TRP A 112 11.91 -14.26 22.94
N MET A 113 13.01 -13.79 23.52
CA MET A 113 13.48 -12.42 23.34
C MET A 113 13.90 -12.15 21.88
N LEU A 114 14.54 -13.11 21.22
CA LEU A 114 14.87 -12.98 19.80
C LEU A 114 13.60 -12.96 18.92
N ASN A 115 12.61 -13.80 19.24
CA ASN A 115 11.31 -13.84 18.55
C ASN A 115 10.60 -12.48 18.67
N THR A 116 10.58 -11.86 19.86
CA THR A 116 9.95 -10.55 20.04
C THR A 116 10.71 -9.45 19.30
N VAL A 117 12.05 -9.39 19.41
CA VAL A 117 12.83 -8.37 18.69
C VAL A 117 12.67 -8.51 17.19
N ILE A 118 12.80 -9.72 16.64
CA ILE A 118 12.74 -9.91 15.18
C ILE A 118 11.32 -9.75 14.65
N LEU A 119 10.33 -10.46 15.23
CA LEU A 119 8.98 -10.47 14.66
C LEU A 119 8.19 -9.20 15.01
N LEU A 120 8.21 -8.78 16.28
CA LEU A 120 7.41 -7.65 16.75
C LEU A 120 8.10 -6.31 16.47
N ILE A 121 9.40 -6.18 16.72
CA ILE A 121 10.08 -4.87 16.54
C ILE A 121 10.55 -4.67 15.11
N ILE A 122 11.21 -5.65 14.50
CA ILE A 122 11.79 -5.46 13.16
C ILE A 122 10.74 -5.68 12.08
N LEU A 123 10.15 -6.88 12.00
CA LEU A 123 9.25 -7.23 10.90
C LEU A 123 7.95 -6.41 10.96
N LEU A 124 7.31 -6.24 12.12
CA LEU A 124 6.08 -5.46 12.19
C LEU A 124 6.29 -3.97 11.83
N ASN A 125 7.42 -3.37 12.24
CA ASN A 125 7.73 -2.00 11.83
C ASN A 125 8.09 -1.91 10.34
N MET A 126 8.75 -2.93 9.78
CA MET A 126 9.00 -3.01 8.34
C MET A 126 7.68 -3.11 7.55
N ILE A 127 6.66 -3.80 8.07
CA ILE A 127 5.32 -3.80 7.48
C ILE A 127 4.77 -2.38 7.35
N VAL A 128 4.82 -1.60 8.42
CA VAL A 128 4.29 -0.23 8.43
C VAL A 128 5.06 0.66 7.45
N ALA A 129 6.38 0.49 7.34
CA ALA A 129 7.19 1.22 6.36
C ALA A 129 6.76 0.90 4.91
N VAL A 130 6.59 -0.39 4.58
CA VAL A 130 6.15 -0.81 3.24
C VAL A 130 4.72 -0.33 2.95
N MET A 131 3.82 -0.40 3.94
CA MET A 131 2.46 0.15 3.82
C MET A 131 2.48 1.66 3.53
N GLY A 132 3.39 2.40 4.17
CA GLY A 132 3.57 3.85 3.95
C GLY A 132 3.93 4.18 2.50
N ASP A 133 4.90 3.45 1.93
CA ASP A 133 5.29 3.64 0.53
C ASP A 133 4.13 3.36 -0.45
N THR A 134 3.35 2.31 -0.20
CA THR A 134 2.16 2.00 -1.01
C THR A 134 1.08 3.07 -0.84
N PHE A 135 0.88 3.59 0.38
CA PHE A 135 -0.06 4.67 0.66
C PHE A 135 0.27 5.92 -0.17
N ASP A 136 1.54 6.36 -0.17
CA ASP A 136 1.97 7.55 -0.91
C ASP A 136 1.80 7.36 -2.43
N LYS A 137 2.19 6.20 -2.97
CA LYS A 137 2.01 5.87 -4.40
C LYS A 137 0.55 5.89 -4.85
N VAL A 138 -0.35 5.33 -4.04
CA VAL A 138 -1.79 5.31 -4.33
C VAL A 138 -2.37 6.71 -4.21
N LYS A 139 -1.89 7.51 -3.25
CA LYS A 139 -2.34 8.88 -3.04
C LYS A 139 -1.95 9.80 -4.20
N GLU A 140 -0.74 9.67 -4.72
CA GLU A 140 -0.28 10.43 -5.89
C GLU A 140 -1.13 10.14 -7.15
N THR A 141 -1.56 8.90 -7.31
CA THR A 141 -2.34 8.44 -8.48
C THR A 141 -3.85 8.43 -8.25
N GLU A 142 -4.34 8.97 -7.13
CA GLU A 142 -5.73 8.86 -6.69
C GLU A 142 -6.72 9.43 -7.72
N MET A 143 -6.42 10.60 -8.30
CA MET A 143 -7.33 11.27 -9.25
C MET A 143 -7.50 10.47 -10.54
N ASN A 144 -6.39 9.99 -11.12
CA ASN A 144 -6.40 9.16 -12.33
C ASN A 144 -7.09 7.81 -12.09
N ASN A 145 -6.80 7.18 -10.95
CA ASN A 145 -7.39 5.90 -10.58
C ASN A 145 -8.90 6.02 -10.31
N THR A 146 -9.35 7.15 -9.76
CA THR A 146 -10.77 7.41 -9.52
C THR A 146 -11.54 7.53 -10.84
N LEU A 147 -11.01 8.27 -11.82
CA LEU A 147 -11.61 8.35 -13.14
C LEU A 147 -11.66 6.99 -13.85
N LYS A 148 -10.55 6.23 -13.78
CA LYS A 148 -10.47 4.87 -14.33
C LYS A 148 -11.47 3.91 -13.69
N GLU A 149 -11.72 4.05 -12.40
CA GLU A 149 -12.73 3.23 -11.72
C GLU A 149 -14.14 3.58 -12.17
N LEU A 150 -14.46 4.88 -12.25
CA LEU A 150 -15.76 5.33 -12.69
C LEU A 150 -16.07 4.84 -14.11
N THR A 151 -15.08 4.89 -15.01
CA THR A 151 -15.25 4.35 -16.37
C THR A 151 -15.39 2.83 -16.36
N SER A 152 -14.66 2.09 -15.52
CA SER A 152 -14.84 0.63 -15.36
C SER A 152 -16.26 0.30 -14.92
N ILE A 153 -16.77 1.00 -13.90
CA ILE A 153 -18.14 0.80 -13.38
C ILE A 153 -19.17 1.13 -14.45
N MET A 154 -18.97 2.21 -15.23
CA MET A 154 -19.86 2.56 -16.34
C MET A 154 -19.90 1.47 -17.41
N VAL A 155 -18.75 0.91 -17.80
CA VAL A 155 -18.68 -0.17 -18.79
C VAL A 155 -19.31 -1.47 -18.27
N GLU A 156 -19.05 -1.84 -17.00
CA GLU A 156 -19.64 -3.02 -16.37
C GLU A 156 -21.18 -2.95 -16.31
N ASN A 157 -21.73 -1.74 -16.16
CA ASN A 157 -23.17 -1.51 -16.05
C ASN A 157 -23.82 -1.04 -17.36
N ASP A 158 -23.09 -1.04 -18.48
CA ASP A 158 -23.56 -0.58 -19.79
C ASP A 158 -24.79 -1.38 -20.29
N LEU A 159 -24.93 -2.63 -19.84
CA LEU A 159 -26.09 -3.49 -20.13
C LEU A 159 -27.39 -3.05 -19.45
N LEU A 160 -27.31 -2.27 -18.36
CA LEU A 160 -28.48 -1.76 -17.64
C LEU A 160 -29.15 -0.58 -18.37
N ILE A 161 -28.44 0.07 -19.29
CA ILE A 161 -28.92 1.23 -20.03
C ILE A 161 -29.51 0.77 -21.35
N SER A 162 -30.81 0.97 -21.56
CA SER A 162 -31.45 0.68 -22.84
C SER A 162 -31.02 1.73 -23.88
N LYS A 163 -29.92 1.47 -24.60
CA LYS A 163 -29.33 2.42 -25.56
C LYS A 163 -30.31 2.89 -26.63
N ARG A 164 -31.27 2.04 -27.02
CA ARG A 164 -32.32 2.37 -27.99
C ARG A 164 -33.28 3.47 -27.52
N ASN A 165 -33.57 3.52 -26.21
CA ASN A 165 -34.52 4.47 -25.65
C ASN A 165 -33.87 5.80 -25.27
N GLU A 166 -32.63 5.78 -24.75
CA GLU A 166 -31.90 7.01 -24.41
C GLU A 166 -31.23 7.68 -25.61
N PHE A 167 -30.61 6.91 -26.51
CA PHE A 167 -29.84 7.46 -27.63
C PHE A 167 -30.61 7.44 -28.96
N GLY A 168 -31.92 7.16 -28.94
CA GLY A 168 -32.75 7.09 -30.15
C GLY A 168 -32.80 8.39 -30.98
N ASN A 169 -32.51 9.54 -30.35
CA ASN A 169 -32.44 10.86 -30.98
C ASN A 169 -31.02 11.42 -31.10
N ALA A 170 -29.98 10.64 -30.78
CA ALA A 170 -28.61 11.12 -30.85
C ALA A 170 -28.14 11.21 -32.31
N LYS A 171 -27.90 12.44 -32.79
CA LYS A 171 -27.52 12.72 -34.19
C LYS A 171 -26.02 12.55 -34.47
N TYR A 172 -25.19 12.56 -33.42
CA TYR A 172 -23.73 12.46 -33.52
C TYR A 172 -23.17 11.58 -32.41
N ILE A 173 -22.11 10.84 -32.71
CA ILE A 173 -21.32 10.07 -31.75
C ILE A 173 -19.97 10.78 -31.60
N ILE A 174 -19.60 11.14 -30.37
CA ILE A 174 -18.29 11.69 -30.08
C ILE A 174 -17.37 10.52 -29.73
N VAL A 175 -16.39 10.26 -30.59
CA VAL A 175 -15.35 9.28 -30.34
C VAL A 175 -14.13 10.02 -29.81
N ILE A 176 -13.83 9.85 -28.53
CA ILE A 176 -12.58 10.32 -27.94
C ILE A 176 -11.56 9.22 -28.21
N GLN A 177 -10.63 9.48 -29.12
CA GLN A 177 -9.47 8.62 -29.34
C GLN A 177 -8.30 9.23 -28.57
N GLU A 178 -7.57 8.40 -27.84
CA GLU A 178 -6.21 8.78 -27.43
C GLU A 178 -5.47 9.12 -28.71
N GLU A 179 -4.84 10.30 -28.73
CA GLU A 179 -3.89 10.64 -29.77
C GLU A 179 -2.77 9.60 -29.64
N LYS A 180 -2.84 8.56 -30.47
CA LYS A 180 -1.74 7.64 -30.67
C LYS A 180 -0.61 8.50 -31.20
N ALA A 181 0.29 8.91 -30.31
CA ALA A 181 1.65 9.17 -30.72
C ALA A 181 2.07 7.90 -31.45
N GLU A 182 2.23 8.00 -32.77
CA GLU A 182 2.79 6.94 -33.59
C GLU A 182 3.99 6.36 -32.83
N GLU A 183 4.11 5.03 -32.85
CA GLU A 183 5.25 4.30 -32.28
C GLU A 183 6.53 4.69 -33.03
N GLU A 184 7.03 5.90 -32.77
CA GLU A 184 8.38 6.36 -33.06
C GLU A 184 9.14 6.30 -31.73
N SER A 185 9.52 5.07 -31.38
CA SER A 185 10.16 4.71 -30.10
C SER A 185 11.54 5.35 -29.87
N ASP A 186 12.00 6.26 -30.73
CA ASP A 186 13.26 7.01 -30.56
C ASP A 186 13.08 8.54 -30.55
N VAL A 187 11.92 9.08 -30.94
CA VAL A 187 11.68 10.55 -31.05
C VAL A 187 10.96 11.12 -29.82
N MET A 188 10.22 10.30 -29.06
CA MET A 188 9.48 10.75 -27.87
C MET A 188 10.40 11.18 -26.71
N TRP A 189 11.54 10.51 -26.52
CA TRP A 189 12.53 10.89 -25.52
C TRP A 189 13.12 12.27 -25.83
N ASP A 190 13.44 12.52 -27.11
CA ASP A 190 14.00 13.79 -27.56
C ASP A 190 12.99 14.94 -27.37
N GLY A 191 11.70 14.70 -27.64
CA GLY A 191 10.64 15.69 -27.40
C GLY A 191 10.39 16.02 -25.92
N LYS A 192 10.56 15.06 -24.99
CA LYS A 192 10.53 15.37 -23.54
C LYS A 192 11.78 16.14 -23.12
N LEU A 193 12.96 15.73 -23.58
CA LEU A 193 14.23 16.39 -23.29
C LEU A 193 14.24 17.83 -23.83
N GLN A 194 13.67 18.05 -25.02
CA GLN A 194 13.58 19.35 -25.67
C GLN A 194 12.58 20.28 -24.98
N ARG A 195 11.46 19.75 -24.46
CA ARG A 195 10.54 20.51 -23.59
C ARG A 195 11.22 20.92 -22.28
N LEU A 196 12.00 20.02 -21.69
CA LEU A 196 12.76 20.27 -20.47
C LEU A 196 13.86 21.31 -20.70
N ARG A 197 14.58 21.21 -21.82
CA ARG A 197 15.57 22.19 -22.27
C ARG A 197 14.95 23.56 -22.49
N LYS A 198 13.80 23.63 -23.16
CA LYS A 198 13.08 24.89 -23.40
C LYS A 198 12.57 25.52 -22.10
N TYR A 199 12.10 24.70 -21.16
CA TYR A 199 11.71 25.17 -19.83
C TYR A 199 12.92 25.73 -19.07
N LEU A 200 14.05 25.00 -19.05
CA LEU A 200 15.29 25.44 -18.42
C LEU A 200 15.83 26.73 -19.05
N GLU A 201 15.87 26.83 -20.39
CA GLU A 201 16.29 28.04 -21.10
C GLU A 201 15.40 29.24 -20.73
N ASN A 202 14.08 29.04 -20.65
CA ASN A 202 13.16 30.09 -20.22
C ASN A 202 13.38 30.50 -18.75
N THR A 203 13.64 29.55 -17.85
CA THR A 203 13.93 29.86 -16.43
C THR A 203 15.26 30.61 -16.29
N VAL A 204 16.29 30.21 -17.02
CA VAL A 204 17.61 30.88 -17.01
C VAL A 204 17.50 32.30 -17.57
N LEU A 205 16.79 32.48 -18.70
CA LEU A 205 16.54 33.80 -19.27
C LEU A 205 15.72 34.69 -18.32
N HIS A 206 14.75 34.12 -17.60
CA HIS A 206 13.98 34.84 -16.61
C HIS A 206 14.86 35.31 -15.43
N GLN A 207 15.71 34.42 -14.90
CA GLN A 207 16.67 34.77 -13.84
C GLN A 207 17.68 35.83 -14.29
N TYR A 208 18.19 35.74 -15.53
CA TYR A 208 19.12 36.74 -16.07
C TYR A 208 18.48 38.13 -16.19
N LYS A 209 17.21 38.21 -16.63
CA LYS A 209 16.45 39.48 -16.65
C LYS A 209 16.27 40.06 -15.26
N ILE A 210 15.97 39.23 -14.26
CA ILE A 210 15.85 39.68 -12.86
C ILE A 210 17.18 40.25 -12.38
N LEU A 211 18.30 39.57 -12.64
CA LEU A 211 19.64 40.05 -12.26
C LEU A 211 20.00 41.38 -12.91
N GLN A 212 19.71 41.56 -14.21
CA GLN A 212 19.95 42.84 -14.89
C GLN A 212 19.08 43.97 -14.35
N ASN A 213 17.83 43.67 -13.98
CA ASN A 213 16.95 44.66 -13.36
C ASN A 213 17.45 45.07 -11.97
N LEU A 214 17.91 44.10 -11.16
CA LEU A 214 18.55 44.38 -9.86
C LEU A 214 19.82 45.20 -10.01
N GLU A 215 20.69 44.89 -10.98
CA GLU A 215 21.91 45.67 -11.24
C GLU A 215 21.57 47.13 -11.63
N LYS A 216 20.55 47.32 -12.47
CA LYS A 216 20.07 48.66 -12.84
C LYS A 216 19.48 49.41 -11.64
N GLU A 217 18.71 48.75 -10.78
CA GLU A 217 18.18 49.37 -9.56
C GLU A 217 19.27 49.72 -8.56
N ILE A 218 20.21 48.81 -8.29
CA ILE A 218 21.38 49.08 -7.44
C ILE A 218 22.18 50.26 -8.00
N GLY A 219 22.42 50.30 -9.31
CA GLY A 219 23.13 51.41 -9.96
C GLY A 219 22.38 52.75 -9.91
N LYS A 220 21.04 52.73 -9.87
CA LYS A 220 20.24 53.95 -9.62
C LYS A 220 20.36 54.42 -8.17
N VAL A 221 20.20 53.51 -7.21
CA VAL A 221 20.32 53.80 -5.77
C VAL A 221 21.71 54.33 -5.43
N PHE A 222 22.77 53.79 -6.04
CA PHE A 222 24.13 54.26 -5.82
C PHE A 222 24.36 55.67 -6.38
N ARG A 223 23.80 55.99 -7.56
CA ARG A 223 23.82 57.35 -8.14
C ARG A 223 23.07 58.37 -7.28
N GLU A 224 21.86 58.02 -6.83
CA GLU A 224 21.06 58.89 -5.94
C GLU A 224 21.75 59.15 -4.60
N ARG A 225 22.61 58.23 -4.15
CA ARG A 225 23.36 58.38 -2.89
C ARG A 225 24.65 59.19 -3.06
N ILE A 226 25.27 59.16 -4.24
CA ILE A 226 26.40 60.03 -4.60
C ILE A 226 25.93 61.47 -4.80
N GLU A 227 24.77 61.71 -5.42
CA GLU A 227 24.22 63.06 -5.64
C GLU A 227 23.73 63.75 -4.35
N LYS A 228 23.59 63.01 -3.25
CA LYS A 228 23.19 63.51 -1.92
C LYS A 228 24.37 63.79 -0.97
N CYS A 229 25.61 63.55 -1.39
CA CYS A 229 26.83 63.93 -0.68
C CYS A 229 27.49 65.16 -1.32
#